data_AF-A0A0Q6V539-F1
#
_entry.id   AF-A0A0Q6V539-F1
#
_cell.length_a   1.000
_cell.length_b   1.000
_cell.length_c   1.000
_cell.angle_alpha   90.00
_cell.angle_beta   90.00
_cell.angle_gamma   90.00
#
_symmetry.space_group_name_H-M   'P 1'
#
loop_
_entity.id
_entity.type
_entity.pdbx_description
1 polymer ?
#
loop_
_entity_poly.entity_id
_entity_poly.type
_entity_poly.pdbx_seq_one_letter_code
_entity_poly.pdbx_strand_id
1 'polypeptide(L)'
;MVTEAIVLDALERAAAAHGVHEAEELGGVYDEEWPSWYAAHMAGTLAGHGIGADALKVALERAAAAHAEHERSTGTKDSDWPRWYAAHMTPSLVG
;
A
#
# COMPACT_ATOMS: atom_id res chain seq x y z
N MET A 1 15.02 11.52 2.98
CA MET A 1 13.95 10.95 3.82
C MET A 1 12.74 10.70 2.95
N VAL A 2 12.01 9.61 3.19
CA VAL A 2 10.72 9.35 2.53
C VAL A 2 9.66 10.29 3.13
N THR A 3 8.65 10.68 2.33
CA THR A 3 7.55 11.55 2.77
C THR A 3 6.21 10.91 2.46
N GLU A 4 5.14 11.35 3.11
CA GLU A 4 3.78 10.87 2.83
C GLU A 4 3.41 11.00 1.35
N ALA A 5 3.77 12.12 0.71
CA ALA A 5 3.50 12.33 -0.72
C ALA A 5 4.20 11.29 -1.62
N ILE A 6 5.41 10.86 -1.24
CA ILE A 6 6.17 9.83 -1.97
C ILE A 6 5.53 8.45 -1.76
N VAL A 7 5.07 8.15 -0.54
CA VAL A 7 4.38 6.88 -0.25
C VAL A 7 3.02 6.85 -0.96
N LEU A 8 2.29 7.96 -0.99
CA LEU A 8 1.02 8.10 -1.69
C LEU A 8 1.17 7.84 -3.19
N ASP A 9 2.10 8.52 -3.87
CA ASP A 9 2.36 8.29 -5.30
C ASP A 9 2.73 6.81 -5.58
N ALA A 10 3.52 6.19 -4.69
CA ALA A 10 3.84 4.77 -4.82
C ALA A 10 2.62 3.85 -4.65
N LEU A 11 1.72 4.13 -3.70
CA LEU A 11 0.48 3.40 -3.48
C LEU A 11 -0.49 3.52 -4.66
N GLU A 12 -0.68 4.73 -5.19
CA GLU A 12 -1.57 4.99 -6.33
C GLU A 12 -1.09 4.25 -7.59
N ARG A 13 0.23 4.27 -7.85
CA ARG A 13 0.83 3.52 -8.94
C ARG A 13 0.69 2.02 -8.75
N ALA A 14 0.91 1.52 -7.54
CA ALA A 14 0.75 0.10 -7.23
C ALA A 14 -0.72 -0.33 -7.40
N ALA A 15 -1.69 0.47 -6.96
CA ALA A 15 -3.11 0.18 -7.14
C ALA A 15 -3.53 0.13 -8.61
N ALA A 16 -3.09 1.09 -9.41
CA ALA A 16 -3.37 1.09 -10.84
C ALA A 16 -2.76 -0.13 -11.54
N ALA A 17 -1.52 -0.48 -11.20
CA ALA A 17 -0.82 -1.61 -11.81
C ALA A 17 -1.35 -2.97 -11.30
N HIS A 18 -1.74 -3.08 -10.04
CA HIS A 18 -2.30 -4.30 -9.46
C HIS A 18 -3.70 -4.58 -10.00
N GLY A 19 -4.52 -3.55 -10.24
CA GLY A 19 -5.80 -3.72 -10.91
C GLY A 19 -5.67 -4.32 -12.32
N VAL A 20 -4.59 -3.99 -13.04
CA VAL A 20 -4.24 -4.63 -14.33
C VAL A 20 -3.79 -6.07 -14.10
N HIS A 21 -2.93 -6.33 -13.11
CA HIS A 21 -2.49 -7.68 -12.74
C HIS A 21 -3.67 -8.61 -12.44
N GLU A 22 -4.61 -8.17 -11.59
CA GLU A 22 -5.80 -8.95 -11.27
C GLU A 22 -6.65 -9.20 -12.52
N ALA A 23 -6.90 -8.17 -13.34
CA ALA A 23 -7.75 -8.27 -14.52
C ALA A 23 -7.15 -9.16 -15.62
N GLU A 24 -5.87 -8.99 -15.92
CA GLU A 24 -5.21 -9.61 -17.08
C GLU A 24 -4.51 -10.93 -16.74
N GLU A 25 -3.93 -11.04 -15.54
CA GLU A 25 -3.12 -12.21 -15.15
C GLU A 25 -3.89 -13.17 -14.24
N LEU A 26 -4.74 -12.67 -13.36
CA LEU A 26 -5.55 -13.50 -12.45
C LEU A 26 -7.00 -13.70 -12.94
N GLY A 27 -7.33 -13.19 -14.14
CA GLY A 27 -8.66 -13.37 -14.73
C GLY A 27 -9.79 -12.68 -13.95
N GLY A 28 -9.49 -11.56 -13.29
CA GLY A 28 -10.39 -10.80 -12.43
C GLY A 28 -10.58 -11.35 -11.02
N VAL A 29 -9.74 -12.32 -10.61
CA VAL A 29 -9.75 -12.85 -9.25
C VAL A 29 -8.94 -11.94 -8.32
N TYR A 30 -9.47 -11.71 -7.12
CA TYR A 30 -8.78 -10.98 -6.07
C TYR A 30 -7.49 -11.69 -5.67
N ASP A 31 -6.41 -10.92 -5.60
CA ASP A 31 -5.10 -11.42 -5.19
C ASP A 31 -4.96 -11.48 -3.67
N GLU A 32 -4.89 -12.68 -3.09
CA GLU A 32 -4.61 -12.85 -1.67
C GLU A 32 -3.18 -12.43 -1.29
N GLU A 33 -2.25 -12.44 -2.26
CA GLU A 33 -0.85 -12.05 -2.10
C GLU A 33 -0.61 -10.55 -2.39
N TRP A 34 -1.67 -9.74 -2.48
CA TRP A 34 -1.58 -8.31 -2.77
C TRP A 34 -0.53 -7.54 -1.92
N PRO A 35 -0.30 -7.80 -0.61
CA PRO A 35 0.69 -7.03 0.14
C PRO A 35 2.11 -7.28 -0.36
N SER A 36 2.40 -8.54 -0.72
CA SER A 36 3.69 -8.95 -1.30
C SER A 36 3.88 -8.30 -2.67
N TRP A 37 2.84 -8.31 -3.51
CA TRP A 37 2.87 -7.71 -4.84
C TRP A 37 3.08 -6.19 -4.78
N TYR A 38 2.27 -5.49 -3.96
CA TYR A 38 2.40 -4.04 -3.76
C TYR A 38 3.78 -3.68 -3.22
N ALA A 39 4.28 -4.42 -2.23
CA ALA A 39 5.59 -4.17 -1.66
C ALA A 39 6.71 -4.30 -2.70
N ALA A 40 6.67 -5.33 -3.55
CA ALA A 40 7.64 -5.51 -4.62
C ALA A 40 7.57 -4.38 -5.66
N HIS A 41 6.35 -4.00 -6.08
CA HIS A 41 6.13 -2.91 -7.03
C HIS A 41 6.59 -1.55 -6.45
N MET A 42 6.19 -1.23 -5.22
CA MET A 42 6.57 0.00 -4.53
C MET A 42 8.06 0.08 -4.23
N ALA A 43 8.73 -1.04 -3.94
CA ALA A 43 10.17 -1.06 -3.68
C ALA A 43 10.97 -0.54 -4.88
N GLY A 44 10.50 -0.75 -6.12
CA GLY A 44 11.09 -0.14 -7.31
C GLY A 44 11.08 1.39 -7.27
N THR A 45 9.94 1.98 -6.90
CA THR A 45 9.78 3.44 -6.75
C THR A 45 10.56 4.00 -5.55
N LEU A 46 10.65 3.25 -4.47
CA LEU A 46 11.22 3.69 -3.19
C LEU A 46 12.68 3.27 -2.97
N ALA A 47 13.30 2.56 -3.91
CA ALA A 47 14.68 2.10 -3.80
C ALA A 47 15.68 3.24 -3.51
N GLY A 48 15.47 4.41 -4.12
CA GLY A 48 16.29 5.61 -3.88
C GLY A 48 16.18 6.19 -2.46
N HIS A 49 15.19 5.74 -1.68
CA HIS A 49 14.99 6.11 -0.27
C HIS A 49 15.49 5.05 0.71
N GLY A 50 16.07 3.95 0.23
CA GLY A 50 16.57 2.86 1.08
C GLY A 50 15.46 2.00 1.70
N ILE A 51 14.24 2.08 1.18
CA ILE A 51 13.10 1.29 1.65
C ILE A 51 13.04 -0.03 0.86
N GLY A 52 13.14 -1.15 1.57
CA GLY A 52 13.02 -2.49 0.99
C GLY A 52 11.59 -3.04 0.99
N ALA A 53 11.35 -4.06 0.15
CA ALA A 53 10.05 -4.71 0.03
C ALA A 53 9.54 -5.30 1.36
N ASP A 54 10.40 -5.92 2.18
CA ASP A 54 9.96 -6.48 3.47
C ASP A 54 9.39 -5.42 4.42
N ALA A 55 10.03 -4.25 4.49
CA ALA A 55 9.54 -3.13 5.30
C ALA A 55 8.20 -2.61 4.76
N LEU A 56 8.05 -2.54 3.43
CA LEU A 56 6.80 -2.13 2.79
C LEU A 56 5.67 -3.12 3.04
N LYS A 57 5.93 -4.42 2.91
CA LYS A 57 4.94 -5.47 3.18
C LYS A 57 4.38 -5.37 4.59
N VAL A 58 5.26 -5.27 5.58
CA VAL A 58 4.86 -5.11 6.99
C VAL A 58 4.06 -3.81 7.20
N ALA A 59 4.47 -2.71 6.57
CA ALA A 59 3.76 -1.44 6.69
C ALA A 59 2.37 -1.49 6.03
N LEU A 60 2.24 -2.14 4.86
CA LEU A 60 0.97 -2.34 4.15
C LEU A 60 0.00 -3.19 4.96
N GLU A 61 0.45 -4.32 5.50
CA GLU A 61 -0.38 -5.21 6.33
C GLU A 61 -0.91 -4.50 7.59
N ARG A 62 -0.05 -3.71 8.24
CA ARG A 62 -0.44 -2.90 9.41
C ARG A 62 -1.43 -1.81 9.04
N ALA A 63 -1.20 -1.10 7.94
CA ALA A 63 -2.12 -0.08 7.45
C ALA A 63 -3.49 -0.69 7.11
N ALA A 64 -3.53 -1.84 6.45
CA ALA A 64 -4.78 -2.53 6.13
C ALA A 64 -5.56 -2.96 7.37
N ALA A 65 -4.87 -3.56 8.36
CA ALA A 65 -5.51 -3.95 9.60
C ALA A 65 -6.08 -2.73 10.36
N ALA A 66 -5.32 -1.65 10.42
CA ALA A 66 -5.72 -0.44 11.14
C ALA A 66 -6.82 0.35 10.40
N HIS A 67 -6.81 0.38 9.07
CA HIS A 67 -7.87 0.99 8.26
C HIS A 67 -9.18 0.21 8.38
N ALA A 68 -9.12 -1.12 8.35
CA ALA A 68 -10.30 -1.96 8.54
C ALA A 68 -10.95 -1.75 9.92
N GLU A 69 -10.16 -1.51 10.97
CA GLU A 69 -10.68 -1.11 12.28
C GLU A 69 -11.26 0.31 12.26
N HIS A 70 -10.62 1.27 11.58
CA HIS A 70 -11.15 2.61 11.40
C HIS A 70 -12.52 2.61 10.71
N GLU A 71 -12.67 1.92 9.59
CA GLU A 71 -13.95 1.77 8.89
C GLU A 71 -15.02 1.08 9.75
N ARG A 72 -14.63 0.06 10.52
CA ARG A 72 -15.54 -0.61 11.47
C ARG A 72 -16.02 0.33 12.56
N SER A 73 -15.12 1.13 13.13
CA SER A 73 -15.44 2.06 14.21
C SER A 73 -16.32 3.23 13.78
N THR A 74 -16.16 3.68 12.52
CA THR A 74 -16.91 4.81 11.94
C THR A 74 -18.17 4.36 11.21
N GLY A 75 -18.30 3.06 10.92
CA GLY A 75 -19.39 2.50 10.12
C GLY A 75 -19.40 2.96 8.66
N THR A 76 -18.30 3.56 8.18
CA THR A 76 -18.20 4.19 6.86
C THR A 76 -17.00 3.63 6.10
N LYS A 77 -17.21 3.32 4.82
CA LYS A 77 -16.12 2.98 3.89
C LYS A 77 -15.37 4.24 3.49
N ASP A 78 -14.06 4.18 3.55
CA ASP A 78 -13.20 5.31 3.24
C ASP A 78 -12.61 5.14 1.85
N SER A 79 -13.09 5.97 0.92
CA SER A 79 -12.60 5.99 -0.47
C SER A 79 -11.20 6.59 -0.61
N ASP A 80 -10.72 7.35 0.38
CA ASP A 80 -9.38 7.97 0.40
C ASP A 80 -8.34 7.08 1.10
N TRP A 81 -8.53 5.75 0.99
CA TRP A 81 -7.63 4.76 1.57
C TRP A 81 -6.16 4.94 1.20
N PRO A 82 -5.73 5.37 -0.02
CA PRO A 82 -4.31 5.49 -0.33
C PRO A 82 -3.65 6.57 0.53
N ARG A 83 -4.36 7.68 0.75
CA ARG A 83 -3.89 8.78 1.59
C ARG A 83 -3.83 8.36 3.05
N TRP A 84 -4.85 7.64 3.52
CA TRP A 84 -4.85 7.07 4.86
C TRP A 84 -3.67 6.12 5.09
N TYR A 85 -3.41 5.22 4.15
CA TYR A 85 -2.30 4.27 4.21
C TYR A 85 -0.96 5.00 4.16
N ALA A 86 -0.79 5.99 3.29
CA ALA A 86 0.43 6.78 3.22
C ALA A 86 0.74 7.46 4.56
N ALA A 87 -0.25 8.09 5.18
CA ALA A 87 -0.11 8.72 6.50
C ALA A 87 0.24 7.69 7.59
N HIS A 88 -0.38 6.50 7.56
CA HIS A 88 -0.12 5.44 8.53
C HIS A 88 1.26 4.78 8.37
N MET A 89 1.69 4.53 7.12
CA MET A 89 2.93 3.82 6.79
C MET A 89 4.16 4.70 6.99
N THR A 90 4.07 6.00 6.65
CA THR A 90 5.23 6.90 6.62
C THR A 90 6.05 6.88 7.92
N PRO A 91 5.46 6.99 9.13
CA PRO A 91 6.20 6.95 10.39
C PRO A 91 7.02 5.68 10.62
N SER A 92 6.59 4.54 10.06
CA SER A 92 7.32 3.26 10.14
C SER A 92 8.39 3.07 9.07
N LEU A 93 8.41 3.95 8.07
CA LEU A 93 9.37 3.94 6.95
C LEU A 93 10.47 5.00 7.12
N VAL A 94 10.26 6.01 7.96
CA VAL A 94 11.34 6.88 8.43
C VAL A 94 12.07 6.22 9.60
N GLY A 95 13.19 5.56 9.30
CA GLY A 95 14.20 5.16 10.28
C GLY A 95 15.20 6.27 10.55
#